data_AF-A0A0Q9XZM3-F1
#
_entry.id   AF-A0A0Q9XZM3-F1
#
_cell.length_a   1.000
_cell.length_b   1.000
_cell.length_c   1.000
_cell.angle_alpha   90.00
_cell.angle_beta   90.00
_cell.angle_gamma   90.00
#
_symmetry.space_group_name_H-M   'P 1'
#
loop_
_entity.id
_entity.type
_entity.pdbx_description
1 polymer ?
#
loop_
_entity_poly.entity_id
_entity_poly.type
_entity_poly.pdbx_seq_one_letter_code
_entity_poly.pdbx_strand_id
1 'polypeptide(L)'
;MEQVILREKSSFIVQRYIHTRTKNDEPYHIRAHVQKNGEGQWQLTHIYPRLGNKKSNLSNISTEGRVEDFHAFLLNEYGEKGEGYASYILDLSVEVAWQLDKLYGLALDELGIDFAIDETGRCWMHEANNGPQTAFHEEKRAIHAIAYAKYIAQKGIVHTLSSTRPEATKRGFVSRNSSLSFAQDHDSPLPRTMIKNVWAYLLEPLVMMS
;
A
#
# COMPACT_ATOMS: atom_id res chain seq x y z
N MET A 1 0.19 -13.46 -40.32
CA MET A 1 -0.94 -12.71 -39.74
C MET A 1 -0.43 -11.99 -38.52
N GLU A 2 -0.54 -10.67 -38.47
CA GLU A 2 -0.21 -9.90 -37.26
C GLU A 2 -1.32 -10.06 -36.23
N GLN A 3 -0.97 -10.57 -35.05
CA GLN A 3 -1.91 -10.72 -33.95
C GLN A 3 -1.98 -9.39 -33.20
N VAL A 4 -3.07 -8.64 -33.41
CA VAL A 4 -3.34 -7.40 -32.67
C VAL A 4 -3.88 -7.77 -31.28
N ILE A 5 -3.07 -7.58 -30.25
CA ILE A 5 -3.37 -7.95 -28.86
C ILE A 5 -4.13 -6.83 -28.13
N LEU A 6 -3.99 -5.57 -28.54
CA LEU A 6 -4.66 -4.41 -27.96
C LEU A 6 -5.50 -3.70 -29.03
N ARG A 7 -6.82 -3.92 -29.02
CA ARG A 7 -7.75 -3.32 -30.01
C ARG A 7 -8.46 -2.06 -29.52
N GLU A 8 -8.59 -1.90 -28.21
CA GLU A 8 -9.33 -0.80 -27.61
C GLU A 8 -8.45 0.45 -27.44
N LYS A 9 -9.02 1.63 -27.65
CA LYS A 9 -8.34 2.90 -27.39
C LYS A 9 -8.44 3.23 -25.91
N SER A 10 -7.50 2.69 -25.14
CA SER A 10 -7.35 2.95 -23.70
C SER A 10 -5.87 3.17 -23.36
N SER A 11 -5.59 3.68 -22.16
CA SER A 11 -4.24 3.71 -21.60
C SER A 11 -3.86 2.33 -21.09
N PHE A 12 -2.71 1.81 -21.49
CA PHE A 12 -2.21 0.51 -21.06
C PHE A 12 -0.82 0.65 -20.46
N ILE A 13 -0.52 -0.22 -19.48
CA ILE A 13 0.83 -0.44 -18.98
C ILE A 13 1.27 -1.83 -19.48
N VAL A 14 2.44 -1.90 -20.10
CA VAL A 14 3.06 -3.17 -20.50
C VAL A 14 4.15 -3.50 -19.50
N GLN A 15 3.98 -4.59 -18.78
CA GLN A 15 4.91 -5.08 -17.78
C GLN A 15 5.48 -6.44 -18.21
N ARG A 16 6.75 -6.69 -17.86
CA ARG A 16 7.34 -8.02 -18.02
C ARG A 16 6.53 -9.02 -17.18
N TYR A 17 6.12 -10.11 -17.80
CA TYR A 17 5.55 -11.24 -17.07
C TYR A 17 6.63 -11.91 -16.23
N ILE A 18 6.40 -11.96 -14.92
CA ILE A 18 7.24 -12.69 -13.96
C ILE A 18 6.49 -13.98 -13.61
N HIS A 19 7.16 -15.12 -13.76
CA HIS A 19 6.54 -16.41 -13.53
C HIS A 19 6.57 -16.76 -12.03
N THR A 20 5.45 -16.57 -11.34
CA THR A 20 5.35 -16.75 -9.88
C THR A 20 4.28 -17.77 -9.55
N ARG A 21 4.70 -19.03 -9.46
CA ARG A 21 3.81 -20.17 -9.18
C ARG A 21 4.35 -21.05 -8.06
N THR A 22 3.44 -21.67 -7.30
CA THR A 22 3.78 -22.64 -6.26
C THR A 22 4.29 -23.95 -6.86
N LYS A 23 4.84 -24.84 -6.03
CA LYS A 23 5.18 -26.24 -6.38
C LYS A 23 4.02 -27.02 -6.98
N ASN A 24 2.80 -26.63 -6.63
CA ASN A 24 1.57 -27.21 -7.12
C ASN A 24 1.04 -26.54 -8.40
N ASP A 25 1.81 -25.63 -9.02
CA ASP A 25 1.45 -24.87 -10.22
C ASP A 25 0.25 -23.91 -10.01
N GLU A 26 0.18 -23.27 -8.84
CA GLU A 26 -0.82 -22.23 -8.56
C GLU A 26 -0.18 -20.83 -8.64
N PRO A 27 -0.75 -19.86 -9.36
CA PRO A 27 -0.26 -18.49 -9.33
C PRO A 27 -0.42 -17.90 -7.93
N TYR A 28 0.56 -17.12 -7.47
CA TYR A 28 0.46 -16.49 -6.15
C TYR A 28 1.15 -15.12 -6.10
N HIS A 29 0.73 -14.31 -5.13
CA HIS A 29 1.50 -13.18 -4.60
C HIS A 29 1.35 -13.12 -3.08
N ILE A 30 2.21 -12.35 -2.42
CA ILE A 30 2.21 -12.11 -0.97
C ILE A 30 1.77 -10.67 -0.77
N ARG A 31 0.57 -10.48 -0.20
CA ARG A 31 0.02 -9.17 0.15
C ARG A 31 0.58 -8.75 1.50
N ALA A 32 1.39 -7.71 1.52
CA ALA A 32 1.79 -7.00 2.73
C ALA A 32 0.92 -5.75 2.91
N HIS A 33 0.20 -5.66 4.02
CA HIS A 33 -0.49 -4.46 4.45
C HIS A 33 0.34 -3.77 5.53
N VAL A 34 0.75 -2.53 5.26
CA VAL A 34 1.59 -1.70 6.13
C VAL A 34 0.88 -0.39 6.41
N GLN A 35 1.03 0.12 7.63
CA GLN A 35 0.40 1.36 8.07
C GLN A 35 1.34 2.17 8.95
N LYS A 36 1.15 3.48 8.98
CA LYS A 36 1.71 4.31 10.05
C LYS A 36 0.99 4.02 11.37
N ASN A 37 1.76 3.86 12.43
CA ASN A 37 1.24 3.63 13.77
C ASN A 37 0.92 4.95 14.50
N GLY A 38 0.55 4.87 15.79
CA GLY A 38 0.26 6.04 16.63
C GLY A 38 1.44 6.98 16.92
N GLU A 39 2.62 6.68 16.37
CA GLU A 39 3.83 7.50 16.45
C GLU A 39 4.25 8.01 15.06
N GLY A 40 3.46 7.73 14.02
CA GLY A 40 3.74 8.09 12.65
C GLY A 40 4.83 7.25 11.97
N GLN A 41 5.21 6.11 12.57
CA GLN A 41 6.20 5.19 12.01
C GLN A 41 5.52 4.08 11.21
N TRP A 42 6.10 3.73 10.06
CA TRP A 42 5.64 2.61 9.26
C TRP A 42 5.87 1.28 9.97
N GLN A 43 4.86 0.42 9.96
CA GLN A 43 4.94 -0.94 10.48
C GLN A 43 4.06 -1.89 9.67
N LEU A 44 4.33 -3.18 9.79
CA LEU A 44 3.47 -4.21 9.24
C LEU A 44 2.18 -4.35 10.06
N THR A 45 1.04 -4.32 9.38
CA THR A 45 -0.28 -4.57 9.97
C THR A 45 -0.71 -6.00 9.76
N HIS A 46 -0.57 -6.50 8.53
CA HIS A 46 -0.92 -7.88 8.20
C HIS A 46 -0.18 -8.31 6.93
N ILE A 47 0.16 -9.58 6.83
CA ILE A 47 0.80 -10.15 5.65
C ILE A 47 0.23 -11.53 5.38
N TYR A 48 -0.07 -11.82 4.12
CA TYR A 48 -0.62 -13.11 3.73
C TYR A 48 -0.43 -13.41 2.24
N PRO A 49 -0.05 -14.64 1.88
CA PRO A 49 -0.12 -15.14 0.52
C PRO A 49 -1.55 -15.23 0.01
N ARG A 50 -1.74 -14.86 -1.26
CA ARG A 50 -2.98 -15.07 -2.03
C ARG A 50 -2.66 -15.97 -3.21
N LEU A 51 -3.32 -17.12 -3.26
CA LEU A 51 -3.13 -18.13 -4.29
C LEU A 51 -4.36 -18.19 -5.18
N GLY A 52 -4.15 -18.27 -6.49
CA GLY A 52 -5.21 -18.39 -7.50
C GLY A 52 -5.43 -19.82 -7.99
N ASN A 53 -6.37 -19.97 -8.92
CA ASN A 53 -6.59 -21.23 -9.61
C ASN A 53 -5.45 -21.52 -10.59
N LYS A 54 -4.95 -22.77 -10.61
CA LYS A 54 -3.96 -23.30 -11.58
C LYS A 54 -4.29 -22.99 -13.04
N LYS A 55 -5.58 -22.94 -13.40
CA LYS A 55 -6.09 -22.64 -14.75
C LYS A 55 -5.98 -21.16 -15.14
N SER A 56 -5.63 -20.30 -14.21
CA SER A 56 -5.47 -18.85 -14.38
C SER A 56 -4.00 -18.46 -14.22
N ASN A 57 -3.60 -17.34 -14.81
CA ASN A 57 -2.33 -16.67 -14.51
C ASN A 57 -2.46 -15.61 -13.42
N LEU A 58 -3.70 -15.29 -13.02
CA LEU A 58 -4.02 -14.31 -12.00
C LEU A 58 -4.38 -15.00 -10.69
N SER A 59 -3.89 -14.45 -9.58
CA SER A 59 -4.23 -14.90 -8.22
C SER A 59 -5.39 -14.13 -7.58
N ASN A 60 -6.28 -13.54 -8.39
CA ASN A 60 -7.44 -12.81 -7.89
C ASN A 60 -8.43 -13.75 -7.18
N ILE A 61 -8.81 -13.34 -5.96
CA ILE A 61 -9.68 -14.10 -5.04
C ILE A 61 -11.16 -14.10 -5.48
N SER A 62 -11.54 -13.35 -6.52
CA SER A 62 -12.94 -13.04 -6.82
C SER A 62 -13.84 -14.25 -7.14
N THR A 63 -13.33 -15.47 -7.24
CA THR A 63 -14.22 -16.65 -7.25
C THR A 63 -13.58 -17.95 -6.74
N GLU A 64 -12.25 -18.13 -6.83
CA GLU A 64 -11.61 -19.44 -6.54
C GLU A 64 -10.20 -19.35 -5.90
N GLY A 65 -9.79 -18.17 -5.47
CA GLY A 65 -8.51 -17.99 -4.78
C GLY A 65 -8.62 -18.25 -3.27
N ARG A 66 -7.49 -18.53 -2.61
CA ARG A 66 -7.42 -18.72 -1.15
C ARG A 66 -6.30 -17.89 -0.53
N VAL A 67 -6.43 -17.70 0.79
CA VAL A 67 -5.40 -17.09 1.64
C VAL A 67 -4.75 -18.19 2.47
N GLU A 68 -3.42 -18.12 2.63
CA GLU A 68 -2.67 -19.03 3.50
C GLU A 68 -1.94 -18.27 4.63
N ASP A 69 -1.44 -19.01 5.62
CA ASP A 69 -0.52 -18.44 6.62
C ASP A 69 0.84 -18.14 5.97
N PHE A 70 1.39 -16.96 6.25
CA PHE A 70 2.59 -16.47 5.60
C PHE A 70 3.83 -17.33 5.86
N HIS A 71 4.07 -17.70 7.13
CA HIS A 71 5.25 -18.49 7.49
C HIS A 71 5.10 -19.94 7.04
N ALA A 72 3.92 -20.53 7.22
CA ALA A 72 3.64 -21.90 6.76
C ALA A 72 3.77 -22.02 5.23
N PHE A 73 3.26 -21.06 4.48
CA PHE A 73 3.40 -21.01 3.02
C PHE A 73 4.86 -20.96 2.60
N LEU A 74 5.65 -20.04 3.17
CA LEU A 74 7.06 -19.92 2.80
C LEU A 74 7.88 -21.15 3.19
N LEU A 75 7.57 -21.77 4.33
CA LEU A 75 8.18 -23.03 4.74
C LEU A 75 7.82 -24.17 3.76
N ASN A 76 6.56 -24.27 3.34
CA ASN A 76 6.10 -25.28 2.39
C ASN A 76 6.75 -25.11 1.01
N GLU A 77 6.80 -23.88 0.49
CA GLU A 77 7.34 -23.58 -0.83
C GLU A 77 8.87 -23.57 -0.87
N TYR A 78 9.55 -23.10 0.18
CA TYR A 78 11.00 -22.85 0.15
C TYR A 78 11.82 -23.63 1.18
N GLY A 79 11.20 -24.46 2.02
CA GLY A 79 11.89 -25.27 3.03
C GLY A 79 12.67 -24.39 4.01
N GLU A 80 13.91 -24.78 4.33
CA GLU A 80 14.80 -24.04 5.24
C GLU A 80 15.04 -22.58 4.84
N LYS A 81 14.94 -22.25 3.54
CA LYS A 81 15.09 -20.87 3.05
C LYS A 81 13.86 -20.01 3.35
N GLY A 82 12.72 -20.61 3.69
CA GLY A 82 11.45 -19.92 3.90
C GLY A 82 11.52 -18.86 4.99
N GLU A 83 12.24 -19.12 6.08
CA GLU A 83 12.42 -18.15 7.17
C GLU A 83 13.24 -16.93 6.73
N GLY A 84 14.28 -17.15 5.91
CA GLY A 84 15.07 -16.06 5.32
C GLY A 84 14.23 -15.17 4.39
N TYR A 85 13.38 -15.77 3.55
CA TYR A 85 12.43 -15.01 2.73
C TYR A 85 11.40 -14.28 3.58
N ALA A 86 10.92 -14.89 4.67
CA ALA A 86 9.97 -14.26 5.57
C ALA A 86 10.56 -12.98 6.15
N SER A 87 11.74 -13.07 6.79
CA SER A 87 12.43 -11.90 7.34
C SER A 87 12.65 -10.83 6.28
N TYR A 88 13.17 -11.21 5.11
CA TYR A 88 13.44 -10.27 4.02
C TYR A 88 12.19 -9.54 3.55
N ILE A 89 11.08 -10.24 3.35
CA ILE A 89 9.83 -9.63 2.88
C ILE A 89 9.22 -8.72 3.95
N LEU A 90 9.28 -9.09 5.23
CA LEU A 90 8.79 -8.25 6.33
C LEU A 90 9.52 -6.91 6.37
N ASP A 91 10.86 -6.94 6.29
CA ASP A 91 11.68 -5.73 6.28
C ASP A 91 11.46 -4.91 5.01
N LEU A 92 11.46 -5.57 3.84
CA LEU A 92 11.23 -4.95 2.54
C LEU A 92 9.87 -4.24 2.47
N SER A 93 8.84 -4.81 3.11
CA SER A 93 7.49 -4.21 3.13
C SER A 93 7.50 -2.82 3.77
N VAL A 94 8.18 -2.68 4.91
CA VAL A 94 8.28 -1.40 5.63
C VAL A 94 9.20 -0.44 4.88
N GLU A 95 10.31 -0.93 4.33
CA GLU A 95 11.23 -0.11 3.55
C GLU A 95 10.57 0.47 2.30
N VAL A 96 9.89 -0.35 1.50
CA VAL A 96 9.16 0.09 0.30
C VAL A 96 8.12 1.14 0.66
N ALA A 97 7.36 0.92 1.74
CA ALA A 97 6.36 1.89 2.19
C ALA A 97 6.97 3.24 2.53
N TRP A 98 8.09 3.23 3.25
CA TRP A 98 8.83 4.43 3.59
C TRP A 98 9.38 5.16 2.37
N GLN A 99 9.95 4.43 1.40
CA GLN A 99 10.48 5.04 0.17
C GLN A 99 9.36 5.63 -0.68
N LEU A 100 8.23 4.94 -0.83
CA LEU A 100 7.06 5.46 -1.53
C LEU A 100 6.52 6.71 -0.82
N ASP A 101 6.33 6.65 0.48
CA ASP A 101 5.83 7.78 1.27
C ASP A 101 6.69 9.04 1.12
N LYS A 102 8.02 8.90 1.08
CA LYS A 102 8.93 10.00 0.76
C LYS A 102 8.65 10.64 -0.60
N LEU A 103 8.38 9.83 -1.63
CA LEU A 103 8.05 10.33 -2.97
C LEU A 103 6.73 11.10 -2.97
N TYR A 104 5.80 10.74 -2.09
CA TYR A 104 4.51 11.41 -1.90
C TYR A 104 4.55 12.49 -0.81
N GLY A 105 5.73 12.99 -0.43
CA GLY A 105 5.87 14.08 0.53
C GLY A 105 5.37 13.73 1.94
N LEU A 106 5.56 12.47 2.35
CA LEU A 106 5.11 11.90 3.62
C LEU A 106 3.58 11.89 3.81
N ALA A 107 2.84 11.93 2.70
CA ALA A 107 1.38 12.03 2.70
C ALA A 107 0.63 10.70 2.83
N LEU A 108 1.32 9.56 2.71
CA LEU A 108 0.69 8.25 2.77
C LEU A 108 0.60 7.78 4.22
N ASP A 109 -0.41 6.97 4.52
CA ASP A 109 -0.69 6.45 5.86
C ASP A 109 -0.92 4.93 5.88
N GLU A 110 -1.30 4.36 4.74
CA GLU A 110 -1.41 2.92 4.54
C GLU A 110 -1.07 2.48 3.10
N LEU A 111 -0.50 1.29 2.96
CA LEU A 111 -0.21 0.67 1.67
C LEU A 111 -0.46 -0.84 1.69
N GLY A 112 -1.03 -1.35 0.60
CA GLY A 112 -1.05 -2.77 0.28
C GLY A 112 -0.04 -3.04 -0.83
N ILE A 113 1.02 -3.78 -0.53
CA ILE A 113 2.12 -4.09 -1.44
C ILE A 113 2.06 -5.57 -1.81
N ASP A 114 2.12 -5.87 -3.11
CA ASP A 114 2.11 -7.23 -3.61
C ASP A 114 3.51 -7.67 -4.04
N PHE A 115 4.04 -8.65 -3.32
CA PHE A 115 5.33 -9.28 -3.61
C PHE A 115 5.15 -10.66 -4.21
N ALA A 116 6.17 -11.17 -4.91
CA ALA A 116 6.23 -12.57 -5.30
C ALA A 116 7.69 -13.02 -5.46
N ILE A 117 7.95 -14.32 -5.34
CA ILE A 117 9.28 -14.89 -5.54
C ILE A 117 9.25 -15.72 -6.83
N ASP A 118 10.17 -15.43 -7.74
CA ASP A 118 10.31 -16.16 -9.00
C ASP A 118 11.02 -17.52 -8.83
N GLU A 119 11.07 -18.32 -9.89
CA GLU A 119 11.70 -19.64 -9.91
C GLU A 119 13.22 -19.61 -9.59
N THR A 120 13.85 -18.44 -9.67
CA THR A 120 15.27 -18.24 -9.34
C THR A 120 15.49 -17.82 -7.88
N GLY A 121 14.40 -17.61 -7.12
CA GLY A 121 14.45 -17.13 -5.74
C GLY A 121 14.55 -15.61 -5.61
N ARG A 122 14.33 -14.84 -6.69
CA ARG A 122 14.31 -13.38 -6.61
C ARG A 122 12.94 -12.89 -6.19
N CYS A 123 12.90 -11.97 -5.24
CA CYS A 123 11.68 -11.28 -4.84
C CYS A 123 11.40 -10.11 -5.78
N TRP A 124 10.15 -9.99 -6.23
CA TRP A 124 9.62 -8.97 -7.11
C TRP A 124 8.47 -8.24 -6.42
N MET A 125 8.34 -6.94 -6.67
CA MET A 125 7.15 -6.16 -6.33
C MET A 125 6.31 -5.97 -7.59
N HIS A 126 5.03 -6.32 -7.53
CA HIS A 126 4.09 -6.16 -8.63
C HIS A 126 3.38 -4.81 -8.59
N GLU A 127 2.79 -4.47 -7.45
CA GLU A 127 2.00 -3.27 -7.24
C GLU A 127 2.07 -2.80 -5.79
N ALA A 128 1.77 -1.51 -5.59
CA ALA A 128 1.56 -0.91 -4.29
C ALA A 128 0.33 0.00 -4.37
N ASN A 129 -0.69 -0.29 -3.56
CA ASN A 129 -1.96 0.42 -3.57
C ASN A 129 -2.17 1.16 -2.25
N ASN A 130 -2.56 2.43 -2.32
CA ASN A 130 -3.09 3.17 -1.18
C ASN A 130 -4.54 2.70 -0.89
N GLY A 131 -4.93 2.63 0.39
CA GLY A 131 -6.27 2.21 0.81
C GLY A 131 -6.66 0.80 0.37
N PRO A 132 -5.84 -0.23 0.65
CA PRO A 132 -6.09 -1.59 0.14
C PRO A 132 -7.34 -2.22 0.76
N GLN A 133 -7.93 -3.19 0.05
CA GLN A 133 -9.04 -3.98 0.59
C GLN A 133 -8.59 -4.82 1.80
N THR A 134 -9.36 -4.77 2.89
CA THR A 134 -8.99 -5.35 4.20
C THR A 134 -9.98 -6.34 4.79
N ALA A 135 -10.85 -6.94 3.98
CA ALA A 135 -11.95 -7.80 4.44
C ALA A 135 -11.56 -8.91 5.44
N PHE A 136 -10.30 -9.36 5.44
CA PHE A 136 -9.78 -10.41 6.33
C PHE A 136 -9.13 -9.90 7.63
N HIS A 137 -8.93 -8.59 7.78
CA HIS A 137 -8.14 -7.99 8.87
C HIS A 137 -8.56 -6.55 9.22
N GLU A 138 -9.84 -6.21 9.07
CA GLU A 138 -10.37 -4.86 9.31
C GLU A 138 -10.11 -4.34 10.73
N GLU A 139 -10.22 -5.21 11.74
CA GLU A 139 -9.94 -4.85 13.13
C GLU A 139 -8.49 -4.37 13.31
N LYS A 140 -7.52 -5.11 12.76
CA LYS A 140 -6.09 -4.73 12.82
C LYS A 140 -5.85 -3.40 12.12
N ARG A 141 -6.52 -3.18 10.97
CA ARG A 141 -6.45 -1.91 10.24
C ARG A 141 -6.99 -0.74 11.08
N ALA A 142 -8.13 -0.93 11.72
CA ALA A 142 -8.80 0.09 12.51
C ALA A 142 -7.93 0.56 13.69
N ILE A 143 -7.23 -0.36 14.37
CA ILE A 143 -6.33 -0.03 15.48
C ILE A 143 -5.28 1.01 15.06
N HIS A 144 -4.59 0.78 13.95
CA HIS A 144 -3.54 1.68 13.49
C HIS A 144 -4.09 2.96 12.86
N ALA A 145 -5.17 2.86 12.08
CA ALA A 145 -5.82 4.02 11.48
C ALA A 145 -6.29 5.02 12.55
N ILE A 146 -6.95 4.54 13.61
CA ILE A 146 -7.40 5.39 14.72
C ILE A 146 -6.20 5.97 15.49
N ALA A 147 -5.18 5.16 15.77
CA ALA A 147 -3.99 5.62 16.47
C ALA A 147 -3.25 6.71 15.69
N TYR A 148 -3.08 6.53 14.38
CA TYR A 148 -2.41 7.50 13.52
C TYR A 148 -3.24 8.77 13.30
N ALA A 149 -4.57 8.67 13.20
CA ALA A 149 -5.44 9.83 13.16
C ALA A 149 -5.29 10.70 14.42
N LYS A 150 -5.18 10.08 15.61
CA LYS A 150 -4.88 10.80 16.86
C LYS A 150 -3.50 11.45 16.81
N TYR A 151 -2.50 10.75 16.30
CA TYR A 151 -1.14 11.28 16.14
C TYR A 151 -1.12 12.54 15.26
N ILE A 152 -1.75 12.50 14.08
CA ILE A 152 -1.86 13.65 13.17
C ILE A 152 -2.52 14.83 13.87
N ALA A 153 -3.64 14.58 14.56
CA ALA A 153 -4.37 15.64 15.28
C ALA A 153 -3.51 16.28 16.37
N GLN A 154 -2.86 15.47 17.20
CA GLN A 154 -1.98 15.96 18.28
C GLN A 154 -0.75 16.70 17.77
N LYS A 155 -0.23 16.33 16.59
CA LYS A 155 0.94 16.97 15.97
C LYS A 155 0.57 18.15 15.07
N GLY A 156 -0.72 18.41 14.85
CA GLY A 156 -1.19 19.46 13.94
C GLY A 156 -0.74 19.25 12.49
N ILE A 157 -0.58 18.00 12.06
CA ILE A 157 -0.15 17.67 10.69
C ILE A 157 -1.31 17.90 9.73
N VAL A 158 -1.07 18.62 8.63
CA VAL A 158 -2.07 18.91 7.59
C VAL A 158 -1.52 18.53 6.21
N HIS A 159 -2.24 17.69 5.47
CA HIS A 159 -1.84 17.33 4.10
C HIS A 159 -2.13 18.50 3.15
N THR A 160 -1.09 19.05 2.52
CA THR A 160 -1.19 20.23 1.64
C THR A 160 -1.33 19.84 0.16
N LEU A 161 -2.02 18.74 -0.14
CA LEU A 161 -2.18 18.23 -1.51
C LEU A 161 -3.61 18.48 -2.01
N SER A 162 -3.93 19.75 -2.24
CA SER A 162 -4.86 20.14 -3.30
C SER A 162 -4.48 21.51 -3.84
N SER A 163 -4.23 21.57 -5.14
CA SER A 163 -4.03 22.81 -5.88
C SER A 163 -5.28 23.70 -5.77
N THR A 164 -5.09 24.96 -5.32
CA THR A 164 -6.05 26.08 -5.10
C THR A 164 -6.86 26.00 -3.80
N ARG A 165 -6.83 26.96 -2.86
CA ARG A 165 -6.70 28.43 -2.96
C ARG A 165 -5.93 29.07 -1.78
N PRO A 166 -5.30 30.24 -2.00
CA PRO A 166 -4.77 31.09 -0.94
C PRO A 166 -5.92 31.78 -0.18
N GLU A 167 -6.60 31.04 0.69
CA GLU A 167 -7.58 31.58 1.66
C GLU A 167 -7.90 30.61 2.82
N ALA A 168 -7.35 29.39 2.81
CA ALA A 168 -7.64 28.32 3.78
C ALA A 168 -6.96 28.50 5.16
N THR A 169 -6.77 29.73 5.63
CA THR A 169 -6.30 30.04 6.99
C THR A 169 -7.31 30.88 7.75
N LYS A 170 -8.59 30.43 7.78
CA LYS A 170 -9.57 31.01 8.73
C LYS A 170 -10.45 30.06 9.54
N ARG A 171 -10.47 28.72 9.33
CA ARG A 171 -11.02 27.66 10.22
C ARG A 171 -11.30 26.38 9.39
N GLY A 172 -10.46 25.36 9.42
CA GLY A 172 -10.66 24.16 8.59
C GLY A 172 -11.26 22.96 9.34
N PHE A 173 -12.58 22.77 9.27
CA PHE A 173 -13.30 21.48 9.36
C PHE A 173 -14.60 21.57 8.54
N VAL A 174 -14.87 20.64 7.62
CA VAL A 174 -16.15 20.46 6.91
C VAL A 174 -16.21 18.98 6.48
N SER A 175 -16.98 18.03 7.04
CA SER A 175 -18.25 18.02 7.77
C SER A 175 -19.39 18.66 7.00
N ARG A 176 -20.02 17.89 6.11
CA ARG A 176 -21.33 18.31 5.60
C ARG A 176 -22.46 18.14 6.63
N ASN A 177 -22.29 17.35 7.70
CA ASN A 177 -23.39 17.01 8.64
C ASN A 177 -22.99 16.66 10.11
N SER A 178 -21.79 16.97 10.62
CA SER A 178 -21.47 16.61 12.02
C SER A 178 -21.76 17.76 12.99
N SER A 179 -22.85 17.64 13.73
CA SER A 179 -23.20 18.44 14.91
C SER A 179 -22.58 17.84 16.18
N LEU A 180 -21.25 17.66 16.21
CA LEU A 180 -20.52 17.21 17.40
C LEU A 180 -19.90 18.40 18.13
N SER A 181 -20.09 18.46 19.45
CA SER A 181 -19.44 19.45 20.31
C SER A 181 -17.95 19.13 20.47
N PHE A 182 -17.11 20.15 20.24
CA PHE A 182 -15.65 20.07 20.27
C PHE A 182 -15.11 19.75 21.67
N ALA A 183 -14.03 18.97 21.74
CA ALA A 183 -13.16 18.89 22.92
C ALA A 183 -12.32 20.17 23.01
N GLN A 184 -12.15 20.71 24.22
CA GLN A 184 -11.45 21.98 24.46
C GLN A 184 -9.92 21.77 24.44
N ASP A 185 -9.22 22.54 23.61
CA ASP A 185 -7.76 22.55 23.47
C ASP A 185 -7.10 23.65 24.33
N HIS A 186 -5.89 23.35 24.82
CA HIS A 186 -4.95 24.32 25.40
C HIS A 186 -3.86 24.68 24.37
N ASP A 187 -3.62 25.99 24.19
CA ASP A 187 -2.80 26.62 23.14
C ASP A 187 -1.28 26.37 23.20
N SER A 188 -0.63 26.22 22.03
CA SER A 188 0.74 26.72 21.73
C SER A 188 1.06 26.72 20.21
N PRO A 189 1.80 27.71 19.67
CA PRO A 189 1.98 27.91 18.21
C PRO A 189 3.28 27.29 17.62
N LEU A 190 3.23 26.92 16.33
CA LEU A 190 4.30 26.30 15.52
C LEU A 190 5.00 27.29 14.54
N PRO A 191 6.28 27.05 14.16
CA PRO A 191 6.92 27.70 13.01
C PRO A 191 7.17 26.78 11.78
N ARG A 192 7.33 27.45 10.63
CA ARG A 192 7.37 27.03 9.20
C ARG A 192 8.75 26.55 8.69
N THR A 193 8.77 25.77 7.58
CA THR A 193 9.54 25.94 6.29
C THR A 193 9.46 24.63 5.44
N MET A 194 8.98 24.56 4.18
CA MET A 194 9.47 24.94 2.81
C MET A 194 10.57 24.05 2.17
N ILE A 195 10.32 23.58 0.92
CA ILE A 195 11.19 23.19 -0.26
C ILE A 195 10.41 22.10 -1.06
N LYS A 196 9.90 22.23 -2.31
CA LYS A 196 10.39 22.51 -3.70
C LYS A 196 11.14 21.35 -4.44
N ASN A 197 10.38 20.66 -5.32
CA ASN A 197 10.60 20.07 -6.67
C ASN A 197 11.88 19.25 -7.04
N VAL A 198 11.69 18.05 -7.63
CA VAL A 198 11.91 17.62 -9.05
C VAL A 198 12.03 16.07 -9.17
N TRP A 199 11.53 15.55 -10.31
CA TRP A 199 11.15 14.18 -10.74
C TRP A 199 12.26 13.20 -11.19
N ALA A 200 11.99 11.89 -11.19
CA ALA A 200 11.73 11.04 -12.40
C ALA A 200 12.03 9.52 -12.21
N TYR A 201 11.25 8.69 -12.91
CA TYR A 201 11.34 7.23 -13.14
C TYR A 201 10.74 6.29 -12.08
N LEU A 202 9.40 6.17 -12.10
CA LEU A 202 8.67 4.89 -12.26
C LEU A 202 7.15 5.05 -12.12
N LEU A 203 6.65 6.23 -11.77
CA LEU A 203 5.22 6.48 -11.56
C LEU A 203 4.83 7.86 -12.10
N GLU A 204 4.32 7.91 -13.32
CA GLU A 204 3.18 8.74 -13.78
C GLU A 204 2.90 8.43 -15.27
N PRO A 205 1.63 8.38 -15.72
CA PRO A 205 0.49 9.10 -15.18
C PRO A 205 -0.64 8.19 -14.68
N LEU A 206 -1.00 8.38 -13.40
CA LEU A 206 -2.35 8.09 -12.91
C LEU A 206 -2.86 9.27 -12.09
N VAL A 207 -2.77 10.49 -12.64
CA VAL A 207 -3.60 11.63 -12.24
C VAL A 207 -3.82 12.51 -13.47
N MET A 208 -4.94 12.30 -14.15
CA MET A 208 -5.82 13.33 -14.73
C MET A 208 -6.92 12.59 -15.49
N MET A 209 -8.13 12.54 -14.91
CA MET A 209 -9.40 12.58 -15.65
C MET A 209 -10.59 12.62 -14.68
N SER A 210 -10.93 13.83 -14.23
CA SER A 210 -12.26 14.45 -14.41
C SER A 210 -12.28 15.83 -13.80
#